data_AF-F9VZ53-F1
#
_entry.id   AF-F9VZ53-F1
#
_cell.length_a   1.000
_cell.length_b   1.000
_cell.length_c   1.000
_cell.angle_alpha   90.00
_cell.angle_beta   90.00
_cell.angle_gamma   90.00
#
_symmetry.space_group_name_H-M   'P 1'
#
loop_
_entity.id
_entity.type
_entity.pdbx_description
1 polymer ?
#
loop_
_entity_poly.entity_id
_entity_poly.type
_entity_poly.pdbx_seq_one_letter_code
_entity_poly.pdbx_strand_id
1 'polypeptide(L)'
;MTSPQTDTTTTAGEPEPIKAVPLRRPGQWIAAVIILVLAGLFVYGAATNKAYAWGTYADYLFDQRVLSGVGYTLALTVLAMTIAIVLGVALAIMRLSPNPVLRGTAWVYLWIFRGTPVYVQLVFWGLFPAIYKQIDVGI
;
A
#
# COMPACT_ATOMS: atom_id res chain seq x y z
N MET A 1 15.87 -82.36 -16.27
CA MET A 1 15.78 -80.93 -16.62
C MET A 1 14.29 -80.62 -16.71
N THR A 2 13.62 -79.81 -15.90
CA THR A 2 14.00 -78.80 -14.89
C THR A 2 12.75 -78.57 -14.01
N SER A 3 12.97 -78.12 -12.79
CA SER A 3 12.12 -78.02 -11.60
C SER A 3 10.67 -77.51 -11.73
N PRO A 4 9.80 -77.77 -10.72
CA PRO A 4 8.46 -77.20 -10.61
C PRO A 4 8.51 -75.71 -10.22
N GLN A 5 7.48 -74.95 -10.63
CA GLN A 5 7.18 -73.61 -10.12
C GLN A 5 6.93 -73.67 -8.60
N THR A 6 7.69 -72.89 -7.85
CA THR A 6 7.36 -72.56 -6.45
C THR A 6 6.82 -71.15 -6.44
N ASP A 7 5.53 -71.03 -6.16
CA ASP A 7 4.86 -69.81 -5.73
C ASP A 7 5.61 -69.19 -4.55
N THR A 8 6.17 -68.00 -4.74
CA THR A 8 6.41 -67.06 -3.66
C THR A 8 5.55 -65.84 -3.92
N THR A 9 4.30 -65.95 -3.46
CA THR A 9 3.48 -64.79 -3.14
C THR A 9 4.23 -64.00 -2.07
N THR A 10 5.02 -63.00 -2.46
CA THR A 10 5.60 -62.02 -1.53
C THR A 10 4.48 -61.12 -1.03
N THR A 11 3.75 -61.59 -0.01
CA THR A 11 3.02 -60.71 0.89
C THR A 11 4.01 -60.23 1.94
N ALA A 12 4.68 -59.11 1.67
CA ALA A 12 5.47 -58.36 2.63
C ALA A 12 5.73 -56.99 2.02
N GLY A 13 5.17 -55.87 2.45
CA GLY A 13 4.15 -55.55 3.43
C GLY A 13 3.85 -54.08 3.12
N GLU A 14 2.60 -53.64 3.27
CA GLU A 14 2.23 -52.25 3.05
C GLU A 14 3.20 -51.32 3.79
N PRO A 15 3.73 -50.23 3.19
CA PRO A 15 4.66 -49.36 3.90
C PRO A 15 3.95 -48.88 5.16
N GLU A 16 4.46 -49.26 6.35
CA GLU A 16 3.79 -48.89 7.59
C GLU A 16 3.53 -47.38 7.58
N PRO A 17 2.28 -46.94 7.79
CA PRO A 17 1.93 -45.54 7.67
C PRO A 17 2.84 -44.75 8.59
N ILE A 18 3.61 -43.81 8.02
CA ILE A 18 4.54 -42.96 8.77
C ILE A 18 3.74 -42.31 9.90
N LYS A 19 3.92 -42.84 11.11
CA LYS A 19 3.33 -42.30 12.32
C LYS A 19 4.06 -41.00 12.60
N ALA A 20 3.51 -39.91 12.08
CA ALA A 20 3.97 -38.57 12.35
C ALA A 20 3.87 -38.31 13.85
N VAL A 21 4.96 -38.53 14.58
CA VAL A 21 5.06 -38.11 15.98
C VAL A 21 5.13 -36.59 15.94
N PRO A 22 4.17 -35.87 16.56
CA PRO A 22 4.21 -34.42 16.56
C PRO A 22 5.46 -33.98 17.33
N LEU A 23 6.39 -33.33 16.62
CA LEU A 23 7.57 -32.73 17.24
C LEU A 23 7.11 -31.50 18.03
N ARG A 24 6.81 -31.71 19.31
CA ARG A 24 6.44 -30.64 20.25
C ARG A 24 7.63 -29.68 20.33
N ARG A 25 7.44 -28.43 19.90
CA ARG A 25 8.46 -27.37 19.92
C ARG A 25 8.26 -26.46 21.15
N PRO A 26 8.68 -26.86 22.36
CA PRO A 26 8.47 -26.07 23.58
C PRO A 26 9.15 -24.70 23.51
N GLY A 27 10.25 -24.58 22.75
CA GLY A 27 10.95 -23.30 22.53
C GLY A 27 10.09 -22.24 21.82
N GLN A 28 9.16 -22.64 20.95
CA GLN A 28 8.24 -21.69 20.30
C GLN A 28 7.18 -21.17 21.28
N TRP A 29 6.75 -21.98 22.24
CA TRP A 29 5.82 -21.56 23.29
C TRP A 29 6.50 -20.61 24.28
N ILE A 30 7.75 -20.88 24.66
CA ILE A 30 8.51 -19.97 25.52
C ILE A 30 8.73 -18.63 24.81
N ALA A 31 9.13 -18.64 23.53
CA ALA A 31 9.28 -17.42 22.75
C ALA A 31 7.96 -16.65 22.58
N ALA A 32 6.85 -17.35 22.31
CA ALA A 32 5.53 -16.74 22.23
C ALA A 32 5.14 -16.07 23.56
N VAL A 33 5.35 -16.74 24.69
CA VAL A 33 5.11 -16.16 26.03
C VAL A 33 5.97 -14.93 26.25
N ILE A 34 7.27 -14.98 25.92
CA ILE A 34 8.17 -13.82 26.05
C ILE A 34 7.68 -12.63 25.21
N ILE A 35 7.31 -12.86 23.94
CA ILE A 35 6.80 -11.79 23.06
C ILE A 35 5.50 -11.21 23.63
N LEU A 36 4.60 -12.06 24.13
CA LEU A 36 3.33 -11.62 24.71
C LEU A 36 3.54 -10.80 25.99
N VAL A 37 4.50 -11.20 26.83
CA VAL A 37 4.92 -10.44 28.02
C VAL A 37 5.54 -9.11 27.62
N LEU A 38 6.44 -9.08 26.64
CA LEU A 38 7.06 -7.83 26.15
C LEU A 38 6.04 -6.87 25.54
N ALA A 39 5.12 -7.39 24.72
CA ALA A 39 4.01 -6.60 24.17
C ALA A 39 3.11 -6.07 25.29
N GLY A 40 2.78 -6.90 26.29
CA GLY A 40 2.01 -6.50 27.46
C GLY A 40 2.71 -5.40 28.27
N LEU A 41 4.03 -5.51 28.50
CA LEU A 41 4.83 -4.49 29.16
C LEU A 41 4.90 -3.19 28.34
N PHE A 42 5.01 -3.29 27.02
CA PHE A 42 4.98 -2.13 26.13
C PHE A 42 3.62 -1.42 26.20
N VAL A 43 2.51 -2.15 26.12
CA VAL A 43 1.16 -1.59 26.22
C VAL A 43 0.92 -1.02 27.63
N TYR A 44 1.37 -1.68 28.68
CA TYR A 44 1.27 -1.18 30.05
C TYR A 44 2.07 0.11 30.22
N GLY A 45 3.31 0.15 29.73
CA GLY A 45 4.15 1.33 29.73
C GLY A 45 3.54 2.46 28.91
N ALA A 46 2.99 2.16 27.72
CA ALA A 46 2.27 3.11 26.89
C ALA A 46 1.06 3.69 27.62
N ALA A 47 0.24 2.86 28.25
CA ALA A 47 -1.01 3.26 28.90
C ALA A 47 -0.82 3.99 30.23
N THR A 48 0.16 3.59 31.06
CA THR A 48 0.35 4.15 32.41
C THR A 48 1.37 5.28 32.49
N ASN A 49 2.23 5.44 31.50
CA ASN A 49 3.25 6.48 31.52
C ASN A 49 2.66 7.83 31.11
N LYS A 50 2.70 8.78 32.05
CA LYS A 50 2.23 10.17 31.88
C LYS A 50 2.94 10.91 30.74
N ALA A 51 4.13 10.47 30.32
CA ALA A 51 4.83 11.01 29.16
C ALA A 51 4.06 10.81 27.84
N TYR A 52 3.24 9.77 27.72
CA TYR A 52 2.39 9.57 26.54
C TYR A 52 1.18 10.49 26.49
N ALA A 53 0.83 11.18 27.58
CA ALA A 53 -0.18 12.25 27.62
C ALA A 53 -1.42 12.02 26.73
N TRP A 54 -2.02 10.83 26.76
CA TRP A 54 -3.08 10.43 25.81
C TRP A 54 -4.26 11.40 25.73
N GLY A 55 -4.58 12.09 26.84
CA GLY A 55 -5.59 13.16 26.85
C GLY A 55 -5.23 14.33 25.94
N THR A 56 -3.97 14.79 25.99
CA THR A 56 -3.47 15.87 25.13
C THR A 56 -3.49 15.48 23.66
N TYR A 57 -3.14 14.23 23.32
CA TYR A 57 -3.27 13.74 21.94
C TYR A 57 -4.71 13.76 21.47
N ALA A 58 -5.67 13.32 22.30
CA ALA A 58 -7.08 13.39 21.97
C ALA A 58 -7.54 14.85 21.74
N ASP A 59 -7.17 15.77 22.64
CA ASP A 59 -7.53 17.18 22.53
C ASP A 59 -7.00 17.80 21.23
N TYR A 60 -5.75 17.51 20.84
CA TYR A 60 -5.19 17.99 19.57
C TYR A 60 -5.81 17.31 18.34
N LEU A 61 -6.12 16.01 18.41
CA LEU A 61 -6.74 15.29 17.29
C LEU A 61 -8.16 15.78 17.01
N PHE A 62 -8.90 16.12 18.05
CA PHE A 62 -10.27 16.65 17.97
C PHE A 62 -10.32 18.19 17.99
N ASP A 63 -9.17 18.86 17.93
CA ASP A 63 -9.13 20.31 17.73
C ASP A 63 -9.68 20.66 16.35
N GLN A 64 -10.48 21.72 16.27
CA GLN A 64 -11.10 22.19 15.04
C GLN A 64 -10.08 22.44 13.93
N ARG A 65 -8.84 22.84 14.26
CA ARG A 65 -7.77 23.06 13.27
C ARG A 65 -7.32 21.76 12.60
N VAL A 66 -7.23 20.66 13.36
CA VAL A 66 -6.81 19.36 12.83
C VAL A 66 -7.95 18.73 12.04
N LEU A 67 -9.17 18.74 12.59
CA LEU A 67 -10.36 18.24 11.89
C LEU A 67 -10.64 19.01 10.59
N SER A 68 -10.52 20.34 10.59
CA SER A 68 -10.66 21.13 9.37
C SER A 68 -9.54 20.87 8.38
N GLY A 69 -8.29 20.72 8.84
CA GLY A 69 -7.16 20.30 8.01
C GLY A 69 -7.40 18.96 7.32
N VAL A 70 -7.84 17.95 8.06
CA VAL A 70 -8.24 16.64 7.52
C VAL A 70 -9.38 16.81 6.50
N GLY A 71 -10.40 17.62 6.81
CA GLY A 71 -11.47 17.96 5.89
C GLY A 71 -10.97 18.55 4.57
N TYR A 72 -10.02 19.49 4.61
CA TYR A 72 -9.42 20.06 3.41
C TYR A 72 -8.62 19.05 2.61
N THR A 73 -7.81 18.20 3.26
CA THR A 73 -7.05 17.15 2.54
C THR A 73 -7.98 16.16 1.84
N LEU A 74 -9.08 15.78 2.49
CA LEU A 74 -10.07 14.88 1.91
C LEU A 74 -10.80 15.56 0.75
N ALA A 75 -11.23 16.81 0.92
CA ALA A 75 -11.88 17.58 -0.14
C ALA A 75 -10.97 17.77 -1.35
N LEU A 76 -9.70 18.13 -1.13
CA LEU A 76 -8.69 18.24 -2.19
C LEU A 76 -8.44 16.91 -2.89
N THR A 77 -8.39 15.80 -2.14
CA THR A 77 -8.21 14.47 -2.72
C THR A 77 -9.38 14.09 -3.62
N VAL A 78 -10.61 14.27 -3.15
CA VAL A 78 -11.82 13.98 -3.93
C VAL A 78 -11.90 14.86 -5.17
N LEU A 79 -11.62 16.16 -5.03
CA LEU A 79 -11.65 17.11 -6.13
C LEU A 79 -10.56 16.79 -7.16
N ALA A 80 -9.33 16.50 -6.73
CA ALA A 80 -8.23 16.11 -7.59
C ALA A 80 -8.53 14.80 -8.33
N MET A 81 -9.06 13.78 -7.65
CA MET A 81 -9.47 12.52 -8.29
C MET A 81 -10.58 12.74 -9.32
N THR A 82 -11.59 13.55 -8.99
CA THR A 82 -12.69 13.86 -9.90
C THR A 82 -12.17 14.52 -11.17
N ILE A 83 -11.32 15.54 -11.04
CA ILE A 83 -10.69 16.22 -12.18
C ILE A 83 -9.83 15.23 -12.99
N ALA A 84 -9.01 14.42 -12.32
CA ALA A 84 -8.14 13.45 -12.97
C ALA A 84 -8.94 12.41 -13.78
N ILE A 85 -10.08 11.95 -13.26
CA ILE A 85 -10.96 11.00 -13.96
C ILE A 85 -11.59 11.67 -15.18
N VAL A 86 -12.19 12.85 -15.02
CA VAL A 86 -12.84 13.57 -16.14
C VAL A 86 -11.84 13.84 -17.25
N LEU A 87 -10.66 14.36 -16.91
CA LEU A 87 -9.60 14.65 -17.86
C LEU A 87 -9.05 13.37 -18.50
N GLY A 88 -8.86 12.31 -17.70
CA GLY A 88 -8.41 11.00 -18.17
C GLY A 88 -9.37 10.36 -19.18
N VAL A 89 -10.68 10.44 -18.91
CA VAL A 89 -11.72 9.96 -19.84
C VAL A 89 -11.73 10.80 -21.11
N ALA A 90 -11.67 12.12 -21.01
CA ALA A 90 -11.60 13.00 -22.18
C ALA A 90 -10.37 12.68 -23.06
N LEU A 91 -9.19 12.50 -22.44
CA LEU A 91 -7.96 12.12 -23.15
C LEU A 91 -8.03 10.72 -23.76
N ALA A 92 -8.67 9.76 -23.10
CA ALA A 92 -8.88 8.42 -23.65
C ALA A 92 -9.73 8.49 -24.92
N ILE A 93 -10.80 9.30 -24.93
CA ILE A 93 -11.65 9.53 -26.10
C ILE A 93 -10.84 10.22 -27.21
N MET A 94 -10.11 11.29 -26.88
CA MET A 94 -9.27 12.00 -27.85
C MET A 94 -8.21 11.08 -28.50
N ARG A 95 -7.65 10.13 -27.73
CA ARG A 95 -6.67 9.17 -28.23
C ARG A 95 -7.26 8.13 -29.18
N LEU A 96 -8.53 7.77 -29.03
CA LEU A 96 -9.23 6.84 -29.91
C LEU A 96 -9.79 7.51 -31.17
N SER A 97 -9.85 8.85 -31.19
CA SER A 97 -10.35 9.62 -32.33
C SER A 97 -9.49 9.42 -33.59
N PRO A 98 -10.09 9.32 -34.78
CA PRO A 98 -9.37 9.26 -36.05
C PRO A 98 -8.68 10.60 -36.41
N ASN A 99 -9.03 11.70 -35.75
CA ASN A 99 -8.42 13.00 -36.01
C ASN A 99 -6.97 13.04 -35.47
N PRO A 100 -5.95 13.25 -36.34
CA PRO A 100 -4.55 13.23 -35.94
C PRO A 100 -4.18 14.35 -34.96
N VAL A 101 -4.88 15.49 -34.98
CA VAL A 101 -4.62 16.60 -34.06
C VAL A 101 -5.02 16.23 -32.64
N LEU A 102 -6.26 15.74 -32.45
CA LEU A 102 -6.78 15.30 -31.15
C LEU A 102 -5.92 14.17 -30.56
N ARG A 103 -5.54 13.20 -31.41
CA ARG A 103 -4.65 12.10 -31.03
C ARG A 103 -3.25 12.60 -30.66
N GLY A 104 -2.71 13.57 -31.40
CA GLY A 104 -1.40 14.19 -31.14
C GLY A 104 -1.39 14.94 -29.81
N THR A 105 -2.39 15.78 -29.55
CA THR A 105 -2.52 16.51 -28.28
C THR A 105 -2.65 15.56 -27.09
N ALA A 106 -3.47 14.51 -27.18
CA ALA A 106 -3.60 13.50 -26.13
C ALA A 106 -2.29 12.74 -25.90
N TRP A 107 -1.53 12.45 -26.97
CA TRP A 107 -0.23 11.80 -26.88
C TRP A 107 0.80 12.67 -26.16
N VAL A 108 0.90 13.97 -26.50
CA VAL A 108 1.81 14.91 -25.84
C VAL A 108 1.47 15.04 -24.37
N TYR A 109 0.18 15.23 -24.03
CA TYR A 109 -0.26 15.32 -22.64
C TYR A 109 0.14 14.06 -21.85
N LEU A 110 -0.21 12.87 -22.36
CA LEU A 110 0.13 11.61 -21.67
C LEU A 110 1.64 11.40 -21.56
N TRP A 111 2.41 11.78 -22.59
CA TRP A 111 3.87 11.69 -22.57
C TRP A 111 4.49 12.63 -21.52
N ILE A 112 4.03 13.88 -21.40
CA ILE A 112 4.51 14.79 -20.35
C ILE A 112 4.23 14.19 -18.98
N PHE A 113 2.97 13.83 -18.69
CA PHE A 113 2.60 13.40 -17.34
C PHE A 113 3.08 12.00 -16.96
N ARG A 114 3.17 11.06 -17.92
CA ARG A 114 3.63 9.68 -17.65
C ARG A 114 5.10 9.42 -17.98
N GLY A 115 5.72 10.26 -18.81
CA GLY A 115 7.10 10.10 -19.27
C GLY A 115 8.11 11.00 -18.55
N THR A 116 7.67 12.08 -17.89
CA THR A 116 8.58 12.92 -17.09
C THR A 116 8.69 12.41 -15.64
N PRO A 117 9.89 12.40 -15.03
CA PRO A 117 10.06 12.04 -13.63
C PRO A 117 9.26 12.96 -12.70
N VAL A 118 8.62 12.39 -11.67
CA VAL A 118 7.80 13.16 -10.71
C VAL A 118 8.58 14.32 -10.06
N TYR A 119 9.88 14.11 -9.78
CA TYR A 119 10.75 15.16 -9.25
C TYR A 119 10.83 16.38 -10.17
N VAL A 120 10.89 16.17 -11.49
CA VAL A 120 10.92 17.28 -12.45
C VAL A 120 9.62 18.07 -12.39
N GLN A 121 8.48 17.39 -12.29
CA GLN A 121 7.18 18.06 -12.13
C GLN A 121 7.12 18.86 -10.83
N LEU A 122 7.52 18.27 -9.70
CA LEU A 122 7.52 18.95 -8.40
C LEU A 122 8.42 20.19 -8.40
N VAL A 123 9.61 20.10 -9.00
CA VAL A 123 10.54 21.24 -9.12
C VAL A 123 9.95 22.30 -10.05
N PHE A 124 9.39 21.93 -11.20
CA PHE A 124 8.76 22.86 -12.12
C PHE A 124 7.61 23.63 -11.47
N TRP A 125 6.67 22.93 -10.83
CA TRP A 125 5.54 23.54 -10.13
C TRP A 125 6.00 24.36 -8.91
N GLY A 126 7.02 23.89 -8.19
CA GLY A 126 7.59 24.59 -7.04
C GLY A 126 8.36 25.87 -7.42
N LEU A 127 9.02 25.91 -8.58
CA LEU A 127 9.72 27.09 -9.10
C LEU A 127 8.82 28.04 -9.89
N PHE A 128 7.63 27.61 -10.29
CA PHE A 128 6.70 28.42 -11.06
C PHE A 128 6.42 29.81 -10.45
N PRO A 129 6.17 29.95 -9.13
CA PRO A 129 5.97 31.26 -8.50
C PRO A 129 7.25 32.13 -8.44
N ALA A 130 8.43 31.54 -8.56
CA ALA A 130 9.69 32.30 -8.58
C ALA A 130 9.90 33.00 -9.92
N ILE A 131 9.42 32.38 -11.01
CA ILE A 131 9.46 32.93 -12.37
C ILE A 131 8.31 33.92 -12.57
N TYR A 132 7.11 33.59 -12.11
CA TYR A 132 5.92 34.44 -12.17
C TYR A 132 5.55 34.94 -10.78
N LYS A 133 6.20 36.03 -10.35
CA LYS A 133 6.02 36.61 -9.01
C LYS A 133 4.65 37.25 -8.79
N GLN A 134 4.03 37.72 -9.86
CA GLN A 134 2.68 38.30 -9.87
C GLN A 134 2.00 37.84 -11.16
N ILE A 135 0.87 37.16 -11.02
CA ILE A 135 -0.09 37.01 -12.12
C ILE A 135 -0.96 38.25 -11.99
N ASP A 136 -0.52 39.35 -12.61
CA ASP A 136 -1.33 40.55 -12.72
C ASP A 136 -2.44 40.24 -13.72
N VAL A 137 -3.52 39.62 -13.23
CA VAL A 137 -4.74 39.43 -14.00
C VAL A 137 -5.40 40.81 -14.03
N GLY A 138 -4.92 41.68 -14.91
CA GLY A 138 -5.19 43.13 -14.93
C GLY A 138 -6.65 43.52 -14.66
N ILE A 139 -6.95 43.72 -13.37
CA ILE A 139 -8.07 44.46 -12.76
C ILE A 139 -7.56 45.02 -11.43
#